data_AF-A0A924J0T1-F1
#
_entry.id   AF-A0A924J0T1-F1
#
_cell.length_a   1.000
_cell.length_b   1.000
_cell.length_c   1.000
_cell.angle_alpha   90.00
_cell.angle_beta   90.00
_cell.angle_gamma   90.00
#
_symmetry.space_group_name_H-M   'P 1'
#
loop_
_entity.id
_entity.type
_entity.pdbx_description
1 polymer ?
#
loop_
_entity_poly.entity_id
_entity_poly.type
_entity_poly.pdbx_seq_one_letter_code
_entity_poly.pdbx_strand_id
1 'polypeptide(L)'
;MRETGFHRWPGQVVNLDLGGRVLEITGESRVVRAVMGCHTEMSRTSGRDYPAGTTYQPDEPPLQMSVNRLPAVPDAARWVGGSPGAYVLCDFAIVNEPD
;
A
#
# COMPACT_ATOMS: atom_id res chain seq x y z
N MET A 1 15.07 -15.40 -26.51
CA MET A 1 13.72 -14.82 -26.45
C MET A 1 13.13 -15.26 -25.11
N ARG A 2 12.94 -14.35 -24.15
CA ARG A 2 12.29 -14.72 -22.88
C ARG A 2 10.79 -14.73 -23.15
N GLU A 3 10.18 -15.90 -23.15
CA GLU A 3 8.72 -16.02 -23.27
C GLU A 3 8.10 -15.33 -22.06
N THR A 4 7.31 -14.28 -22.29
CA THR A 4 6.60 -13.53 -21.26
C THR A 4 5.14 -13.96 -21.27
N GLY A 5 4.63 -14.50 -20.15
CA GLY A 5 3.21 -14.83 -20.01
C GLY A 5 2.91 -15.97 -19.04
N PHE A 6 1.65 -16.39 -19.00
CA PHE A 6 1.21 -17.58 -18.28
C PHE A 6 1.34 -18.81 -19.18
N HIS A 7 2.09 -19.82 -18.72
CA HIS A 7 2.19 -21.13 -19.34
C HIS A 7 1.18 -22.14 -18.76
N ARG A 8 0.60 -21.83 -17.59
CA ARG A 8 -0.47 -22.59 -16.93
C ARG A 8 -1.57 -21.66 -16.43
N TRP A 9 -2.51 -21.34 -17.29
CA TRP A 9 -3.69 -20.55 -16.94
C TRP A 9 -4.80 -21.40 -16.30
N PRO A 10 -5.55 -20.89 -15.30
CA PRO A 10 -5.39 -19.60 -14.61
C PRO A 10 -4.53 -19.68 -13.34
N GLY A 11 -4.22 -20.89 -12.85
CA GLY A 11 -3.67 -21.11 -11.51
C GLY A 11 -2.18 -20.79 -11.33
N GLN A 12 -1.47 -20.37 -12.38
CA GLN A 12 -0.08 -19.95 -12.26
C GLN A 12 0.03 -18.55 -11.67
N VAL A 13 0.96 -18.38 -10.74
CA VAL A 13 1.51 -17.09 -10.33
C VAL A 13 2.81 -16.85 -11.09
N VAL A 14 2.97 -15.66 -11.68
CA VAL A 14 4.18 -15.24 -12.38
C VAL A 14 4.77 -13.99 -11.74
N ASN A 15 6.10 -13.90 -11.74
CA ASN A 15 6.82 -12.71 -11.29
C ASN A 15 7.14 -11.82 -12.49
N LEU A 16 6.71 -10.56 -12.41
CA LEU A 16 7.10 -9.52 -13.35
C LEU A 16 8.06 -8.55 -12.65
N ASP A 17 9.31 -8.53 -13.08
CA ASP A 17 10.31 -7.58 -12.61
C ASP A 17 10.20 -6.25 -13.38
N LEU A 18 9.86 -5.17 -12.68
CA LEU A 18 9.76 -3.81 -13.20
C LEU A 18 11.03 -2.98 -12.91
N GLY A 19 12.21 -3.60 -13.01
CA GLY A 19 13.50 -2.94 -12.78
C GLY A 19 13.88 -2.89 -11.29
N GLY A 20 13.81 -4.04 -10.62
CA GLY A 20 14.04 -4.20 -9.18
C GLY A 20 12.77 -4.18 -8.33
N ARG A 21 11.59 -3.99 -8.96
CA ARG A 21 10.28 -4.05 -8.31
C ARG A 21 9.54 -5.27 -8.83
N VAL A 22 9.51 -6.34 -8.03
CA VAL A 22 8.87 -7.59 -8.44
C VAL A 22 7.38 -7.54 -8.11
N LEU A 23 6.55 -7.78 -9.11
CA LEU A 23 5.10 -7.97 -8.97
C LEU A 23 4.76 -9.45 -9.15
N GLU A 24 4.05 -10.03 -8.18
CA GLU A 24 3.39 -11.33 -8.34
C GLU A 24 2.03 -11.14 -9.02
N ILE A 25 1.82 -11.83 -10.14
CA ILE A 25 0.61 -11.74 -10.95
C ILE A 25 -0.04 -13.12 -11.02
N THR A 26 -1.32 -13.20 -10.70
CA THR A 26 -2.15 -14.41 -10.84
C THR A 26 -3.11 -14.29 -12.02
N GLY A 27 -3.38 -15.40 -12.71
CA GLY A 27 -4.38 -15.47 -13.78
C GLY A 27 -5.82 -15.62 -13.28
N GLU A 28 -6.02 -15.74 -11.97
CA GLU A 28 -7.34 -15.86 -11.35
C GLU A 28 -7.96 -14.48 -11.06
N SER A 29 -9.16 -14.23 -11.59
CA SER A 29 -9.95 -13.06 -11.20
C SER A 29 -10.63 -13.29 -9.85
N ARG A 30 -10.07 -12.72 -8.78
CA ARG A 30 -10.63 -12.77 -7.43
C ARG A 30 -10.89 -11.38 -6.90
N VAL A 31 -12.03 -11.20 -6.23
CA VAL A 31 -12.35 -9.93 -5.57
C VAL A 31 -11.42 -9.75 -4.37
N VAL A 32 -10.55 -8.74 -4.45
CA VAL A 32 -9.77 -8.29 -3.30
C VAL A 32 -10.68 -7.39 -2.45
N ARG A 33 -10.86 -7.73 -1.16
CA ARG A 33 -11.76 -6.98 -0.26
C ARG A 33 -11.05 -5.99 0.66
N ALA A 34 -9.79 -6.28 1.00
CA ALA A 34 -8.98 -5.44 1.86
C ALA A 34 -7.50 -5.60 1.49
N VAL A 35 -6.74 -4.56 1.77
CA VAL A 35 -5.28 -4.60 1.82
C VAL A 35 -4.89 -4.73 3.27
N MET A 36 -4.06 -5.72 3.58
CA MET A 36 -3.53 -5.93 4.92
C MET A 36 -2.11 -5.37 4.97
N GLY A 37 -1.80 -4.62 6.02
CA GLY A 37 -0.45 -4.15 6.34
C GLY A 37 0.03 -4.67 7.69
N CYS A 38 1.24 -4.26 8.09
CA CYS A 38 1.68 -4.28 9.49
C CYS A 38 1.16 -3.02 10.21
N HIS A 39 1.39 -2.93 11.54
CA HIS A 39 0.94 -1.87 12.46
C HIS A 39 0.81 -0.49 11.82
N THR A 40 -0.29 0.21 12.14
CA THR A 40 -0.52 1.59 11.71
C THR A 40 -0.46 2.51 12.92
N GLU A 41 0.25 3.63 12.82
CA GLU A 41 0.16 4.69 13.82
C GLU A 41 -1.06 5.60 13.61
N MET A 42 -2.00 5.24 12.73
CA MET A 42 -3.16 6.08 12.46
C MET A 42 -4.21 6.02 13.57
N SER A 43 -4.90 7.13 13.82
CA SER A 43 -6.14 7.14 14.62
C SER A 43 -7.37 7.17 13.70
N ARG A 44 -8.54 6.84 14.24
CA ARG A 44 -9.83 6.98 13.52
C ARG A 44 -10.17 8.42 13.12
N THR A 45 -9.41 9.40 13.61
CA THR A 45 -9.56 10.81 13.27
C THR A 45 -8.73 11.10 12.02
N SER A 46 -9.40 11.45 10.92
CA SER A 46 -8.75 11.80 9.66
C SER A 46 -7.64 12.83 9.85
N GLY A 47 -6.46 12.59 9.26
CA GLY A 47 -5.32 13.49 9.32
C GLY A 47 -4.58 13.48 10.66
N ARG A 48 -4.86 12.51 11.56
CA ARG A 48 -4.24 12.44 12.88
C ARG A 48 -3.62 11.07 13.14
N ASP A 49 -2.30 11.08 13.25
CA ASP A 49 -1.52 9.92 13.67
C ASP A 49 -1.10 10.02 15.13
N TYR A 50 -0.86 8.86 15.72
CA TYR A 50 -0.07 8.70 16.92
C TYR A 50 1.41 8.93 16.58
N PRO A 51 2.22 9.43 17.54
CA PRO A 51 3.67 9.47 17.36
C PRO A 51 4.25 8.08 17.04
N ALA A 52 5.27 8.04 16.19
CA ALA A 52 6.01 6.82 15.89
C ALA A 52 6.47 6.12 17.18
N GLY A 53 6.27 4.80 17.25
CA GLY A 53 6.63 4.00 18.43
C GLY A 53 5.62 4.02 19.58
N THR A 54 4.43 4.63 19.39
CA THR A 54 3.35 4.58 20.39
C THR A 54 2.92 3.12 20.65
N THR A 55 2.93 2.72 21.93
CA THR A 55 2.62 1.33 22.35
C THR A 55 1.16 1.08 22.69
N TYR A 56 0.36 2.13 22.85
CA TYR A 56 -1.06 2.05 23.14
C TYR A 56 -1.86 3.08 22.33
N GLN A 57 -2.71 2.59 21.45
CA GLN A 57 -3.47 3.38 20.47
C GLN A 57 -4.97 3.07 20.62
N PRO A 58 -5.66 3.69 21.59
CA PRO A 58 -7.06 3.35 21.91
C PRO A 58 -8.04 3.63 20.77
N ASP A 59 -7.68 4.51 19.85
CA ASP A 59 -8.48 4.90 18.70
C ASP A 59 -7.86 4.45 17.37
N GLU A 60 -7.06 3.37 17.35
CA GLU A 60 -6.56 2.76 16.11
C GLU A 60 -7.73 2.29 15.23
N PRO A 61 -7.71 2.53 13.90
CA PRO A 61 -8.69 1.96 12.99
C PRO A 61 -8.48 0.45 12.81
N PRO A 62 -9.46 -0.29 12.26
CA PRO A 62 -9.25 -1.69 11.88
C PRO A 62 -8.05 -1.85 10.93
N LEU A 63 -7.28 -2.94 11.09
CA LEU A 63 -6.10 -3.25 10.27
C LEU A 63 -6.36 -3.30 8.76
N GLN A 64 -7.61 -3.56 8.37
CA GLN A 64 -8.02 -3.67 6.98
C GLN A 64 -8.14 -2.29 6.32
N MET A 65 -7.28 -2.01 5.35
CA MET A 65 -7.47 -0.86 4.46
C MET A 65 -8.39 -1.23 3.29
N SER A 66 -9.31 -0.34 2.94
CA SER A 66 -10.18 -0.53 1.77
C SER A 66 -9.39 -0.48 0.46
N VAL A 67 -9.65 -1.42 -0.44
CA VAL A 67 -9.06 -1.44 -1.80
C VAL A 67 -9.39 -0.19 -2.62
N ASN A 68 -10.49 0.51 -2.30
CA ASN A 68 -10.91 1.74 -2.97
C ASN A 68 -9.92 2.90 -2.77
N ARG A 69 -8.93 2.75 -1.87
CA ARG A 69 -7.88 3.76 -1.63
C ARG A 69 -6.65 3.60 -2.49
N LEU A 70 -6.42 2.42 -3.05
CA LEU A 70 -5.26 2.17 -3.91
C LEU A 70 -5.11 3.18 -5.06
N PRO A 71 -6.19 3.66 -5.72
CA PRO A 71 -6.06 4.69 -6.75
C PRO A 71 -5.58 6.05 -6.22
N ALA A 72 -5.81 6.38 -4.94
CA ALA A 72 -5.42 7.67 -4.36
C ALA A 72 -3.94 7.74 -3.98
N VAL A 73 -3.30 6.60 -3.69
CA VAL A 73 -1.88 6.50 -3.34
C VAL A 73 -0.95 7.11 -4.42
N PRO A 74 -1.05 6.74 -5.71
CA PRO A 74 -0.18 7.33 -6.73
C PRO A 74 -0.41 8.83 -6.94
N ASP A 75 -1.64 9.33 -6.74
CA ASP A 75 -1.92 10.77 -6.84
C ASP A 75 -1.32 11.53 -5.65
N ALA A 76 -1.45 10.99 -4.44
CA ALA A 76 -0.79 11.53 -3.25
C ALA A 76 0.74 11.51 -3.40
N ALA A 77 1.33 10.43 -3.91
CA ALA A 77 2.77 10.33 -4.14
C ALA A 77 3.27 11.37 -5.16
N ARG A 78 2.52 11.61 -6.24
CA ARG A 78 2.81 12.68 -7.21
C ARG A 78 2.72 14.07 -6.58
N TRP A 79 1.72 14.28 -5.72
CA TRP A 79 1.55 15.55 -5.01
C TRP A 79 2.69 15.82 -4.02
N VAL A 80 3.16 14.81 -3.27
CA VAL A 80 4.33 14.92 -2.39
C VAL A 80 5.59 15.28 -3.17
N GLY A 81 5.72 14.77 -4.40
CA GLY A 81 6.77 15.19 -5.34
C GLY A 81 8.20 14.94 -4.85
N GLY A 82 8.40 13.96 -3.97
CA GLY A 82 9.70 13.64 -3.38
C GLY A 82 10.19 14.62 -2.32
N SER A 83 9.34 15.56 -1.88
CA SER A 83 9.66 16.43 -0.75
C SER A 83 9.73 15.60 0.55
N PRO A 84 10.76 15.79 1.40
CA PRO A 84 10.83 15.10 2.68
C PRO A 84 9.69 15.50 3.61
N GLY A 85 9.15 14.53 4.35
CA GLY A 85 8.12 14.76 5.35
C GLY A 85 7.16 13.59 5.52
N ALA A 86 6.31 13.72 6.54
CA ALA A 86 5.17 12.85 6.78
C ALA A 86 3.88 13.58 6.34
N TYR A 87 3.20 13.00 5.36
CA TYR A 87 1.99 13.54 4.77
C TYR A 87 0.81 12.65 5.15
N VAL A 88 0.11 13.03 6.22
CA VAL A 88 -1.04 12.27 6.74
C VAL A 88 -2.29 12.63 5.94
N LEU A 89 -2.86 11.64 5.25
CA LEU A 89 -4.14 11.75 4.56
C LEU A 89 -5.23 11.05 5.38
N CYS A 90 -6.44 10.95 4.83
CA CYS A 90 -7.60 10.46 5.59
C CYS A 90 -7.38 9.06 6.21
N ASP A 91 -6.89 8.11 5.43
CA ASP A 91 -6.76 6.70 5.84
C ASP A 91 -5.47 6.04 5.33
N PHE A 92 -4.48 6.85 4.97
CA PHE A 92 -3.10 6.44 4.76
C PHE A 92 -2.17 7.65 4.93
N ALA A 93 -0.88 7.40 5.11
CA ALA A 93 0.15 8.43 5.09
C ALA A 93 1.20 8.13 4.01
N ILE A 94 1.79 9.18 3.45
CA ILE A 94 3.03 9.06 2.65
C ILE A 94 4.15 9.60 3.53
N VAL A 95 5.13 8.76 3.85
CA VAL A 95 6.32 9.15 4.60
C VAL A 95 7.52 9.09 3.66
N ASN A 96 8.21 10.21 3.55
CA ASN A 96 9.44 10.35 2.79
C ASN A 96 10.49 10.93 3.74
N GLU A 97 11.20 10.07 4.45
CA GLU A 97 12.28 10.53 5.34
C GLU A 97 13.49 10.92 4.49
N PRO A 98 14.21 12.01 4.84
CA PRO A 98 15.49 12.29 4.22
C PRO A 98 16.50 11.19 4.58
N ASP A 99 17.36 10.84 3.62
CA ASP A 99 18.45 9.86 3.78
C ASP A 99 19.41 10.19 4.93
#